data_AF-A0A5K0W592-F1
#
_entry.id   AF-A0A5K0W592-F1
#
_cell.length_a   1.000
_cell.length_b   1.000
_cell.length_c   1.000
_cell.angle_alpha   90.00
_cell.angle_beta   90.00
_cell.angle_gamma   90.00
#
_symmetry.space_group_name_H-M   'P 1'
#
loop_
_entity.id
_entity.type
_entity.pdbx_description
1 polymer ?
#
loop_
_entity_poly.entity_id
_entity_poly.type
_entity_poly.pdbx_seq_one_letter_code
_entity_poly.pdbx_strand_id
1 'polypeptide(L)'
;LLMRWCLSCATICNVLCGLPSPLPAANAIDGGGDGTILADLFCIISLCSSSSHKNMTGDTYDSKSNKISNPGALVRSSCLTVATVAQGLKLTGRATSSCMLTASQKKQRARLSVLAHQAASDDRSTASIEPHCSAAMLALSSIISLDDDMGHMNSHIAEMALALIPPTATLRGHLRLAFPDESSVPCKNSVMLTYWHGVRDGCVGLLEKRLKYGGPLAIEQACSNGIPAHLTCLLANPQKEDSQGKVIAKDLPGLSPIGVVWTLSSIAHCLAGGSFHDILYRREPLKLLSDLMSETHLNALKCWTGYGGGSDGIKDLVNSIIDVLAFPFVAVQSVPGSPLTSASVSSGYLLNSGSPGARMCAENADMVKIIEANMPQYVQMLLE
;
A
#
# COMPACT_ATOMS: atom_id res chain seq x y z
N LEU A 1 -12.53 14.46 -13.13
CA LEU A 1 -12.91 15.72 -12.42
C LEU A 1 -13.09 15.47 -10.93
N LEU A 2 -13.97 14.55 -10.51
CA LEU A 2 -14.16 14.18 -9.09
C LEU A 2 -12.85 13.95 -8.32
N MET A 3 -11.92 13.15 -8.86
CA MET A 3 -10.61 12.92 -8.21
C MET A 3 -9.82 14.22 -7.95
N ARG A 4 -9.78 15.13 -8.94
CA ARG A 4 -9.10 16.43 -8.81
C ARG A 4 -9.74 17.30 -7.73
N TRP A 5 -11.06 17.26 -7.65
CA TRP A 5 -11.81 18.00 -6.65
C TRP A 5 -11.55 17.48 -5.24
N CYS A 6 -11.57 16.16 -5.04
CA CYS A 6 -11.22 15.55 -3.75
C CYS A 6 -9.81 15.93 -3.30
N LEU A 7 -8.84 15.92 -4.22
CA LEU A 7 -7.45 16.34 -3.93
C LEU A 7 -7.34 17.83 -3.58
N SER A 8 -8.14 18.68 -4.23
CA SER A 8 -8.05 20.13 -4.02
C SER A 8 -8.83 20.59 -2.78
N CYS A 9 -9.83 19.83 -2.35
CA CYS A 9 -10.71 20.20 -1.25
C CYS A 9 -11.25 18.94 -0.56
N ALA A 10 -10.72 18.64 0.62
CA ALA A 10 -11.10 17.45 1.37
C ALA A 10 -12.57 17.46 1.85
N THR A 11 -13.21 18.63 1.92
CA THR A 11 -14.66 18.76 2.17
C THR A 11 -15.48 18.02 1.12
N ILE A 12 -14.99 17.93 -0.12
CA ILE A 12 -15.68 17.21 -1.20
C ILE A 12 -15.74 15.72 -0.88
N CYS A 13 -14.71 15.15 -0.26
CA CYS A 13 -14.74 13.76 0.21
C CYS A 13 -15.90 13.52 1.21
N ASN A 14 -16.13 14.47 2.12
CA ASN A 14 -17.26 14.41 3.05
C ASN A 14 -18.61 14.43 2.30
N VAL A 15 -18.76 15.32 1.32
CA VAL A 15 -19.99 15.44 0.52
C VAL A 15 -20.27 14.15 -0.27
N LEU A 16 -19.25 13.54 -0.88
CA LEU A 16 -19.40 12.29 -1.61
C LEU A 16 -19.83 11.12 -0.71
N CYS A 17 -19.43 11.17 0.55
CA CYS A 17 -19.86 10.25 1.59
C CYS A 17 -21.20 10.63 2.24
N GLY A 18 -21.85 11.73 1.85
CA GLY A 18 -23.08 12.20 2.50
C GLY A 18 -22.90 12.63 3.96
N LEU A 19 -21.67 13.01 4.34
CA LEU A 19 -21.37 13.54 5.66
C LEU A 19 -21.71 15.05 5.74
N PRO A 20 -22.21 15.55 6.88
CA PRO A 20 -22.51 16.97 7.01
C PRO A 20 -21.24 17.83 6.94
N SER A 21 -21.36 19.05 6.43
CA SER A 21 -20.29 20.05 6.38
C SER A 21 -20.83 21.41 6.83
N PRO A 22 -20.21 22.12 7.80
CA PRO A 22 -18.99 21.79 8.54
C PRO A 22 -19.25 20.83 9.72
N LEU A 23 -18.26 20.02 10.08
CA LEU A 23 -18.36 19.07 11.18
C LEU A 23 -17.05 19.05 11.99
N PRO A 24 -17.09 18.97 13.34
CA PRO A 24 -15.89 18.73 14.14
C PRO A 24 -15.29 17.36 13.77
N ALA A 25 -13.98 17.30 13.57
CA ALA A 25 -13.23 16.09 13.20
C ALA A 25 -13.34 14.95 14.24
N ALA A 26 -13.85 15.22 15.43
CA ALA A 26 -13.82 14.31 16.58
C ALA A 26 -15.03 13.37 16.73
N ASN A 27 -16.12 13.56 15.97
CA ASN A 27 -17.30 12.70 16.10
C ASN A 27 -17.31 11.61 15.03
N ALA A 28 -17.38 10.34 15.46
CA ALA A 28 -17.60 9.19 14.60
C ALA A 28 -19.02 9.29 14.00
N ILE A 29 -19.12 9.90 12.82
CA ILE A 29 -20.35 9.92 12.03
C ILE A 29 -20.19 8.95 10.87
N ASP A 30 -21.12 8.01 10.79
CA ASP A 30 -21.19 7.06 9.69
C ASP A 30 -21.66 7.74 8.41
N GLY A 31 -21.06 7.36 7.28
CA GLY A 31 -21.35 7.90 5.96
C GLY A 31 -21.37 6.82 4.89
N GLY A 32 -21.56 7.23 3.65
CA GLY A 32 -21.65 6.34 2.48
C GLY A 32 -22.94 5.54 2.43
N GLY A 33 -24.01 5.98 3.11
CA GLY A 33 -25.34 5.39 3.07
C GLY A 33 -25.90 5.22 1.64
N ASP A 34 -27.01 4.51 1.51
CA ASP A 34 -27.71 4.42 0.22
C ASP A 34 -28.14 5.83 -0.23
N GLY A 35 -28.10 6.10 -1.55
CA GLY A 35 -28.37 7.43 -2.10
C GLY A 35 -27.19 8.41 -2.06
N THR A 36 -26.02 7.98 -1.58
CA THR A 36 -24.77 8.74 -1.72
C THR A 36 -24.07 8.42 -3.04
N ILE A 37 -23.29 9.38 -3.57
CA ILE A 37 -22.46 9.17 -4.76
C ILE A 37 -21.52 7.98 -4.56
N LEU A 38 -21.00 7.81 -3.34
CA LEU A 38 -20.14 6.68 -3.03
C LEU A 38 -20.85 5.32 -3.14
N ALA A 39 -22.11 5.22 -2.70
CA ALA A 39 -22.93 4.02 -2.90
C ALA A 39 -23.13 3.73 -4.40
N ASP A 40 -23.39 4.76 -5.20
CA ASP A 40 -23.53 4.63 -6.66
C ASP A 40 -22.24 4.16 -7.33
N LEU A 41 -21.07 4.60 -6.86
CA LEU A 41 -19.77 4.11 -7.35
C LEU A 41 -19.62 2.61 -7.10
N PHE A 42 -19.99 2.11 -5.92
CA PHE A 42 -19.99 0.67 -5.63
C PHE A 42 -21.00 -0.09 -6.50
N CYS A 43 -22.18 0.48 -6.75
CA CYS A 43 -23.15 -0.09 -7.68
C CYS A 43 -22.59 -0.19 -9.09
N ILE A 44 -21.91 0.85 -9.60
CA ILE A 44 -21.27 0.84 -10.92
C ILE A 44 -20.21 -0.26 -11.01
N ILE A 45 -19.34 -0.37 -9.99
CA ILE A 45 -18.31 -1.42 -9.96
C ILE A 45 -18.95 -2.80 -9.99
N SER A 46 -19.98 -3.02 -9.16
CA SER A 46 -20.70 -4.30 -9.11
C SER A 46 -21.39 -4.65 -10.43
N LEU A 47 -22.07 -3.69 -11.08
CA LEU A 47 -22.76 -3.90 -12.35
C LEU A 47 -21.79 -4.22 -13.49
N CYS A 48 -20.66 -3.50 -13.56
CA CYS A 48 -19.64 -3.75 -14.56
C CYS A 48 -18.99 -5.13 -14.39
N SER A 49 -18.83 -5.58 -13.14
CA SER A 49 -18.34 -6.93 -12.80
C SER A 49 -19.23 -8.02 -13.42
N SER A 50 -20.55 -7.92 -13.23
CA SER A 50 -21.51 -8.90 -13.75
C SER A 50 -21.63 -8.90 -15.28
N SER A 51 -21.42 -7.75 -15.92
CA SER A 51 -21.45 -7.62 -17.38
C SER A 51 -20.26 -8.29 -18.07
N SER A 52 -19.09 -8.32 -17.41
CA SER A 52 -17.89 -8.97 -17.93
C SER A 52 -18.06 -10.50 -17.98
N HIS A 53 -18.64 -11.10 -16.93
CA HIS A 53 -18.87 -12.54 -16.85
C HIS A 53 -19.91 -13.08 -17.84
N LYS A 54 -20.91 -12.28 -18.24
CA LYS A 54 -21.93 -12.70 -19.22
C LYS A 54 -21.41 -12.76 -20.66
N ASN A 55 -20.31 -12.09 -20.97
CA ASN A 55 -19.71 -12.14 -22.30
C ASN A 55 -18.88 -13.41 -22.56
N MET A 56 -18.69 -14.27 -21.54
CA MET A 56 -17.96 -15.55 -21.63
C MET A 56 -18.86 -16.77 -21.85
N THR A 57 -20.15 -16.69 -21.49
CA THR A 57 -21.12 -17.75 -21.73
C THR A 57 -22.08 -17.29 -22.82
N GLY A 58 -21.83 -17.71 -24.05
CA GLY A 58 -22.69 -17.44 -25.19
C GLY A 58 -24.04 -18.10 -25.01
N ASP A 59 -25.00 -17.40 -24.43
CA ASP A 59 -26.41 -17.73 -24.53
C ASP A 59 -27.20 -16.51 -24.97
N THR A 60 -27.66 -16.61 -26.21
CA THR A 60 -28.52 -15.68 -26.92
C THR A 60 -29.92 -15.78 -26.31
N TYR A 61 -30.40 -14.81 -25.53
CA TYR A 61 -31.84 -14.47 -25.42
C TYR A 61 -32.03 -13.09 -24.76
N ASP A 62 -33.05 -12.39 -25.21
CA ASP A 62 -33.36 -10.97 -25.05
C ASP A 62 -33.15 -10.35 -23.66
N SER A 63 -32.42 -9.23 -23.64
CA SER A 63 -32.61 -8.15 -22.68
C SER A 63 -31.98 -6.88 -23.26
N LYS A 64 -32.74 -5.78 -23.28
CA LYS A 64 -32.30 -4.41 -23.55
C LYS A 64 -31.28 -3.94 -22.49
N SER A 65 -30.17 -4.64 -22.36
CA SER A 65 -29.09 -4.29 -21.46
C SER A 65 -28.29 -3.18 -22.13
N ASN A 66 -28.34 -1.99 -21.52
CA ASN A 66 -27.54 -0.84 -21.93
C ASN A 66 -26.10 -1.29 -22.12
N LYS A 67 -25.66 -1.33 -23.38
CA LYS A 67 -24.35 -1.84 -23.79
C LYS A 67 -23.29 -0.84 -23.31
N ILE A 68 -22.79 -1.05 -22.09
CA ILE A 68 -21.69 -0.24 -21.55
C ILE A 68 -20.49 -0.45 -22.47
N SER A 69 -20.09 0.61 -23.17
CA SER A 69 -19.08 0.51 -24.23
C SER A 69 -17.68 0.18 -23.71
N ASN A 70 -17.39 0.49 -22.44
CA ASN A 70 -16.12 0.16 -21.80
C ASN A 70 -16.28 -0.05 -20.27
N PRO A 71 -16.66 -1.26 -19.82
CA PRO A 71 -16.85 -1.55 -18.40
C PRO A 71 -15.54 -1.44 -17.59
N GLY A 72 -14.40 -1.84 -18.16
CA GLY A 72 -13.11 -1.78 -17.48
C GLY A 72 -12.65 -0.35 -17.15
N ALA A 73 -12.87 0.60 -18.07
CA ALA A 73 -12.55 2.01 -17.81
C ALA A 73 -13.44 2.65 -16.73
N LEU A 74 -14.72 2.24 -16.66
CA LEU A 74 -15.64 2.67 -15.61
C LEU A 74 -15.23 2.09 -14.26
N VAL A 75 -14.95 0.78 -14.18
CA VAL A 75 -14.43 0.15 -12.95
C VAL A 75 -13.17 0.86 -12.47
N ARG A 76 -12.20 1.06 -13.36
CA ARG A 76 -10.96 1.78 -13.04
C ARG A 76 -11.24 3.18 -12.48
N SER A 77 -12.08 3.97 -13.15
CA SER A 77 -12.38 5.35 -12.74
C SER A 77 -13.14 5.41 -11.41
N SER A 78 -14.09 4.49 -11.20
CA SER A 78 -14.84 4.37 -9.96
C SER A 78 -13.94 3.96 -8.80
N CYS A 79 -13.11 2.92 -8.98
CA CYS A 79 -12.15 2.48 -7.96
C CYS A 79 -11.14 3.58 -7.60
N LEU A 80 -10.59 4.30 -8.59
CA LEU A 80 -9.68 5.42 -8.33
C LEU A 80 -10.37 6.55 -7.56
N THR A 81 -11.64 6.83 -7.85
CA THR A 81 -12.41 7.84 -7.11
C THR A 81 -12.64 7.39 -5.66
N VAL A 82 -12.99 6.12 -5.44
CA VAL A 82 -13.12 5.53 -4.10
C VAL A 82 -11.80 5.61 -3.32
N ALA A 83 -10.67 5.26 -3.94
CA ALA A 83 -9.34 5.38 -3.32
C ALA A 83 -9.03 6.83 -2.92
N THR A 84 -9.29 7.78 -3.84
CA THR A 84 -9.06 9.21 -3.61
C THR A 84 -9.92 9.75 -2.46
N VAL A 85 -11.16 9.29 -2.34
CA VAL A 85 -12.05 9.65 -1.21
C VAL A 85 -11.51 9.10 0.10
N ALA A 86 -11.13 7.82 0.14
CA ALA A 86 -10.56 7.21 1.34
C ALA A 86 -9.29 7.94 1.82
N GLN A 87 -8.35 8.21 0.91
CA GLN A 87 -7.12 8.93 1.22
C GLN A 87 -7.39 10.37 1.70
N GLY A 88 -8.38 11.05 1.11
CA GLY A 88 -8.78 12.40 1.54
C GLY A 88 -9.43 12.43 2.92
N LEU A 89 -10.25 11.43 3.24
CA LEU A 89 -10.84 11.29 4.57
C LEU A 89 -9.75 11.06 5.62
N LYS A 90 -8.75 10.20 5.31
CA LYS A 90 -7.59 9.96 6.18
C LYS A 90 -6.83 11.26 6.49
N LEU A 91 -6.53 12.07 5.46
CA LEU A 91 -5.85 13.36 5.66
C LEU A 91 -6.65 14.35 6.53
N THR A 92 -7.97 14.28 6.51
CA THR A 92 -8.81 15.13 7.39
C THR A 92 -8.90 14.62 8.84
N GLY A 93 -8.17 13.57 9.18
CA GLY A 93 -8.19 12.95 10.51
C GLY A 93 -9.39 12.04 10.75
N ARG A 94 -10.15 11.66 9.69
CA ARG A 94 -11.21 10.66 9.82
C ARG A 94 -10.60 9.27 9.69
N ALA A 95 -10.55 8.55 10.80
CA ALA A 95 -9.87 7.26 10.92
C ALA A 95 -10.84 6.05 11.04
N THR A 96 -12.05 6.15 10.48
CA THR A 96 -12.98 5.01 10.45
C THR A 96 -13.51 4.75 9.06
N SER A 97 -13.42 3.52 8.58
CA SER A 97 -14.00 3.15 7.27
C SER A 97 -15.54 3.24 7.24
N SER A 98 -16.19 3.28 8.40
CA SER A 98 -17.64 3.52 8.53
C SER A 98 -18.08 4.88 8.00
N CYS A 99 -17.18 5.87 7.95
CA CYS A 99 -17.46 7.18 7.37
C CYS A 99 -17.70 7.12 5.85
N MET A 100 -17.35 6.00 5.20
CA MET A 100 -17.53 5.80 3.76
C MET A 100 -18.24 4.48 3.38
N LEU A 101 -18.28 3.47 4.25
CA LEU A 101 -18.86 2.16 3.93
C LEU A 101 -20.25 1.88 4.55
N THR A 102 -20.89 2.86 5.17
CA THR A 102 -22.07 2.74 6.06
C THR A 102 -21.76 2.16 7.42
N ALA A 103 -22.71 2.28 8.35
CA ALA A 103 -22.71 1.60 9.65
C ALA A 103 -23.00 0.09 9.56
N SER A 104 -23.56 -0.39 8.45
CA SER A 104 -24.02 -1.78 8.32
C SER A 104 -22.87 -2.71 7.90
N GLN A 105 -22.40 -3.55 8.83
CA GLN A 105 -21.34 -4.55 8.58
C GLN A 105 -21.62 -5.42 7.34
N LYS A 106 -22.88 -5.83 7.12
CA LYS A 106 -23.28 -6.61 5.93
C LYS A 106 -23.02 -5.83 4.63
N LYS A 107 -23.35 -4.53 4.60
CA LYS A 107 -23.10 -3.66 3.43
C LYS A 107 -21.62 -3.35 3.26
N GLN A 108 -20.91 -3.10 4.36
CA GLN A 108 -19.45 -2.93 4.35
C GLN A 108 -18.78 -4.14 3.69
N ARG A 109 -19.14 -5.36 4.14
CA ARG A 109 -18.63 -6.61 3.56
C ARG A 109 -18.96 -6.76 2.09
N ALA A 110 -20.21 -6.54 1.70
CA ALA A 110 -20.60 -6.63 0.29
C ALA A 110 -19.78 -5.68 -0.60
N ARG A 111 -19.59 -4.43 -0.18
CA ARG A 111 -18.81 -3.41 -0.91
C ARG A 111 -17.33 -3.77 -1.02
N LEU A 112 -16.73 -4.22 0.08
CA LEU A 112 -15.34 -4.65 0.10
C LEU A 112 -15.12 -5.93 -0.74
N SER A 113 -16.06 -6.88 -0.69
CA SER A 113 -16.01 -8.09 -1.53
C SER A 113 -16.06 -7.75 -3.02
N VAL A 114 -16.84 -6.74 -3.43
CA VAL A 114 -16.85 -6.28 -4.83
C VAL A 114 -15.46 -5.79 -5.27
N LEU A 115 -14.76 -5.02 -4.42
CA LEU A 115 -13.38 -4.60 -4.72
C LEU A 115 -12.40 -5.77 -4.72
N ALA A 116 -12.52 -6.70 -3.76
CA ALA A 116 -11.67 -7.88 -3.68
C ALA A 116 -11.82 -8.79 -4.90
N HIS A 117 -13.05 -8.99 -5.40
CA HIS A 117 -13.29 -9.74 -6.63
C HIS A 117 -12.65 -9.08 -7.85
N GLN A 118 -12.74 -7.75 -7.95
CA GLN A 118 -12.07 -7.00 -9.02
C GLN A 118 -10.54 -7.05 -8.89
N ALA A 119 -10.01 -7.01 -7.68
CA ALA A 119 -8.58 -7.14 -7.42
C ALA A 119 -8.02 -8.52 -7.76
N ALA A 120 -8.83 -9.57 -7.63
CA ALA A 120 -8.45 -10.96 -7.89
C ALA A 120 -8.75 -11.45 -9.32
N SER A 121 -9.31 -10.58 -10.18
CA SER A 121 -9.62 -10.89 -11.56
C SER A 121 -8.33 -11.00 -12.39
N ASP A 122 -7.65 -12.14 -12.29
CA ASP A 122 -6.52 -12.50 -13.15
C ASP A 122 -7.07 -13.12 -14.44
N ASP A 123 -7.10 -12.34 -15.52
CA ASP A 123 -7.13 -12.93 -16.86
C ASP A 123 -5.72 -13.48 -17.13
N ARG A 124 -5.53 -14.79 -16.89
CA ARG A 124 -4.24 -15.50 -16.80
C ARG A 124 -3.37 -15.49 -18.08
N SER A 125 -3.66 -14.63 -19.05
CA SER A 125 -3.05 -14.63 -20.38
C SER A 125 -2.03 -13.50 -20.62
N THR A 126 -1.91 -12.50 -19.75
CA THR A 126 -0.95 -11.38 -19.96
C THR A 126 -0.01 -11.16 -18.78
N ALA A 127 1.27 -10.93 -19.07
CA ALA A 127 2.34 -10.71 -18.08
C ALA A 127 2.24 -9.35 -17.35
N SER A 128 1.12 -8.64 -17.45
CA SER A 128 0.94 -7.27 -16.95
C SER A 128 -0.33 -7.12 -16.14
N ILE A 129 -0.27 -6.38 -15.03
CA ILE A 129 -1.43 -6.09 -14.19
C ILE A 129 -2.41 -5.21 -14.96
N GLU A 130 -3.67 -5.63 -15.03
CA GLU A 130 -4.70 -4.83 -15.66
C GLU A 130 -4.99 -3.55 -14.85
N PRO A 131 -5.11 -2.38 -15.50
CA PRO A 131 -5.27 -1.10 -14.79
C PRO A 131 -6.48 -1.02 -13.85
N HIS A 132 -7.54 -1.79 -14.11
CA HIS A 132 -8.72 -1.82 -13.27
C HIS A 132 -8.51 -2.68 -12.00
N CYS A 133 -7.78 -3.79 -12.11
CA CYS A 133 -7.35 -4.60 -10.96
C CYS A 133 -6.44 -3.79 -10.04
N SER A 134 -5.45 -3.08 -10.60
CA SER A 134 -4.59 -2.16 -9.82
C SER A 134 -5.39 -1.06 -9.12
N ALA A 135 -6.37 -0.46 -9.80
CA ALA A 135 -7.24 0.55 -9.19
C ALA A 135 -8.11 -0.05 -8.07
N ALA A 136 -8.63 -1.27 -8.24
CA ALA A 136 -9.41 -1.96 -7.22
C ALA A 136 -8.56 -2.31 -5.98
N MET A 137 -7.33 -2.80 -6.19
CA MET A 137 -6.36 -3.03 -5.10
C MET A 137 -6.05 -1.74 -4.34
N LEU A 138 -5.89 -0.62 -5.06
CA LEU A 138 -5.63 0.68 -4.46
C LEU A 138 -6.83 1.19 -3.65
N ALA A 139 -8.05 1.02 -4.17
CA ALA A 139 -9.27 1.35 -3.44
C ALA A 139 -9.40 0.53 -2.15
N LEU A 140 -9.20 -0.78 -2.25
CA LEU A 140 -9.30 -1.70 -1.11
C LEU A 140 -8.26 -1.37 -0.03
N SER A 141 -6.98 -1.22 -0.41
CA SER A 141 -5.91 -0.85 0.53
C SER A 141 -6.14 0.52 1.18
N SER A 142 -6.61 1.52 0.42
CA SER A 142 -6.88 2.85 0.95
C SER A 142 -8.04 2.85 1.96
N ILE A 143 -9.10 2.06 1.72
CA ILE A 143 -10.21 1.93 2.67
C ILE A 143 -9.75 1.25 3.96
N ILE A 144 -9.01 0.13 3.85
CA ILE A 144 -8.49 -0.58 5.02
C ILE A 144 -7.56 0.34 5.83
N SER A 145 -6.80 1.21 5.14
CA SER A 145 -5.87 2.13 5.78
C SER A 145 -6.53 3.23 6.62
N LEU A 146 -7.85 3.45 6.50
CA LEU A 146 -8.57 4.37 7.36
C LEU A 146 -8.56 3.89 8.82
N ASP A 147 -8.61 2.58 9.04
CA ASP A 147 -8.71 1.99 10.36
C ASP A 147 -7.33 1.67 11.00
N ASP A 148 -6.23 2.11 10.37
CA ASP A 148 -4.85 1.81 10.82
C ASP A 148 -4.43 2.48 12.13
N ASP A 149 -4.82 3.74 12.29
CA ASP A 149 -4.26 4.66 13.28
C ASP A 149 -4.98 4.55 14.63
N MET A 150 -6.07 3.77 14.68
CA MET A 150 -6.93 3.64 15.83
C MET A 150 -6.37 2.74 16.94
N GLY A 151 -5.17 2.14 16.78
CA GLY A 151 -4.52 1.30 17.80
C GLY A 151 -5.32 0.04 18.23
N HIS A 152 -6.53 -0.12 17.73
CA HIS A 152 -7.42 -1.23 18.00
C HIS A 152 -7.26 -2.26 16.89
N MET A 153 -6.51 -3.33 17.19
CA MET A 153 -6.52 -4.59 16.43
C MET A 153 -7.93 -5.24 16.32
N ASN A 154 -8.96 -4.62 16.91
CA ASN A 154 -10.34 -5.10 16.98
C ASN A 154 -11.29 -4.36 16.04
N SER A 155 -10.79 -3.66 15.01
CA SER A 155 -11.70 -3.15 13.98
C SER A 155 -12.24 -4.35 13.18
N HIS A 156 -13.56 -4.46 13.05
CA HIS A 156 -14.21 -5.52 12.26
C HIS A 156 -13.69 -5.57 10.80
N ILE A 157 -13.17 -4.45 10.30
CA ILE A 157 -12.61 -4.32 8.96
C ILE A 157 -11.21 -4.93 8.89
N ALA A 158 -10.38 -4.80 9.94
CA ALA A 158 -9.11 -5.50 10.04
C ALA A 158 -9.30 -7.02 10.07
N GLU A 159 -10.30 -7.52 10.81
CA GLU A 159 -10.66 -8.95 10.82
C GLU A 159 -11.09 -9.44 9.43
N MET A 160 -11.89 -8.65 8.72
CA MET A 160 -12.33 -8.98 7.36
C MET A 160 -11.24 -8.84 6.30
N ALA A 161 -10.28 -7.92 6.49
CA ALA A 161 -9.28 -7.56 5.50
C ALA A 161 -8.47 -8.79 5.04
N LEU A 162 -8.04 -9.66 5.96
CA LEU A 162 -7.24 -10.84 5.62
C LEU A 162 -7.95 -11.81 4.67
N ALA A 163 -9.27 -11.94 4.79
CA ALA A 163 -10.07 -12.81 3.91
C ALA A 163 -10.28 -12.19 2.51
N LEU A 164 -10.14 -10.87 2.40
CA LEU A 164 -10.36 -10.11 1.17
C LEU A 164 -9.06 -9.82 0.41
N ILE A 165 -7.93 -9.76 1.11
CA ILE A 165 -6.61 -9.53 0.52
C ILE A 165 -6.16 -10.80 -0.22
N PRO A 166 -5.71 -10.70 -1.48
CA PRO A 166 -5.17 -11.82 -2.23
C PRO A 166 -4.04 -12.56 -1.47
N PRO A 167 -3.84 -13.87 -1.73
CA PRO A 167 -2.73 -14.62 -1.15
C PRO A 167 -1.37 -14.00 -1.50
N THR A 168 -0.38 -14.18 -0.62
CA THR A 168 0.99 -13.66 -0.80
C THR A 168 1.61 -14.08 -2.15
N ALA A 169 1.31 -15.28 -2.64
CA ALA A 169 1.77 -15.76 -3.94
C ALA A 169 1.20 -14.95 -5.12
N THR A 170 -0.07 -14.54 -5.06
CA THR A 170 -0.71 -13.68 -6.06
C THR A 170 -0.12 -12.28 -6.02
N LEU A 171 -0.01 -11.70 -4.81
CA LEU A 171 0.63 -10.38 -4.63
C LEU A 171 2.07 -10.38 -5.14
N ARG A 172 2.84 -11.44 -4.89
CA ARG A 172 4.18 -11.61 -5.46
C ARG A 172 4.17 -11.56 -6.98
N GLY A 173 3.20 -12.21 -7.63
CA GLY A 173 3.01 -12.14 -9.08
C GLY A 173 2.87 -10.69 -9.57
N HIS A 174 2.06 -9.89 -8.87
CA HIS A 174 1.88 -8.47 -9.13
C HIS A 174 3.05 -7.58 -8.69
N LEU A 175 4.01 -8.05 -7.91
CA LEU A 175 5.23 -7.30 -7.56
C LEU A 175 6.39 -7.58 -8.51
N ARG A 176 6.32 -8.68 -9.28
CA ARG A 176 7.33 -8.98 -10.29
C ARG A 176 7.38 -7.88 -11.35
N LEU A 177 8.58 -7.38 -11.58
CA LEU A 177 8.90 -6.56 -12.74
C LEU A 177 9.03 -7.51 -13.94
N ALA A 178 8.13 -7.39 -14.91
CA ALA A 178 8.30 -8.08 -16.18
C ALA A 178 9.34 -7.31 -16.98
N PHE A 179 10.56 -7.84 -17.07
CA PHE A 179 11.54 -7.33 -18.00
C PHE A 179 11.18 -7.91 -19.37
N PRO A 180 10.88 -7.08 -20.39
CA PRO A 180 10.66 -7.60 -21.73
C PRO A 180 11.95 -8.30 -22.20
N ASP A 181 11.82 -9.54 -22.67
CA ASP A 181 12.81 -10.15 -23.54
C ASP A 181 12.91 -9.31 -24.82
N GLU A 182 14.12 -9.24 -25.40
CA GLU A 182 14.46 -8.40 -26.56
C GLU A 182 13.60 -8.63 -27.82
N SER A 183 12.71 -9.63 -27.81
CA SER A 183 11.81 -9.97 -28.91
C SER A 183 10.35 -9.51 -28.74
N SER A 184 9.97 -8.93 -27.59
CA SER A 184 8.57 -8.54 -27.34
C SER A 184 8.30 -7.06 -27.64
N VAL A 185 7.28 -6.81 -28.47
CA VAL A 185 6.79 -5.47 -28.80
C VAL A 185 6.48 -4.73 -27.48
N PRO A 186 7.01 -3.52 -27.26
CA PRO A 186 6.81 -2.80 -26.01
C PRO A 186 5.32 -2.49 -25.82
N CYS A 187 4.69 -3.22 -24.91
CA CYS A 187 3.33 -2.92 -24.52
C CYS A 187 3.31 -1.50 -23.93
N LYS A 188 2.50 -0.59 -24.48
CA LYS A 188 2.30 0.79 -23.97
C LYS A 188 1.53 0.74 -22.65
N ASN A 189 2.06 0.05 -21.65
CA ASN A 189 1.48 0.01 -20.32
C ASN A 189 1.97 1.23 -19.56
N SER A 190 1.07 2.20 -19.38
CA SER A 190 1.31 3.34 -18.51
C SER A 190 1.64 2.82 -17.12
N VAL A 191 2.88 3.07 -16.68
CA VAL A 191 3.41 2.76 -15.36
C VAL A 191 2.57 3.39 -14.22
N MET A 192 1.82 4.44 -14.57
CA MET A 192 0.94 5.18 -13.68
C MET A 192 -0.54 4.97 -14.05
N LEU A 193 -1.41 4.83 -13.04
CA LEU A 193 -2.86 4.83 -13.20
C LEU A 193 -3.41 6.24 -13.43
N THR A 194 -2.80 7.24 -12.81
CA THR A 194 -3.08 8.68 -12.97
C THR A 194 -1.79 9.45 -12.71
N TYR A 195 -1.80 10.77 -12.81
CA TYR A 195 -0.63 11.57 -12.40
C TYR A 195 -0.23 11.36 -10.92
N TRP A 196 -1.14 10.88 -10.07
CA TRP A 196 -0.92 10.73 -8.62
C TRP A 196 -0.80 9.30 -8.12
N HIS A 197 -1.15 8.30 -8.93
CA HIS A 197 -1.30 6.92 -8.48
C HIS A 197 -0.54 5.96 -9.38
N GLY A 198 0.38 5.21 -8.78
CA GLY A 198 1.15 4.16 -9.42
C GLY A 198 0.33 2.89 -9.65
N VAL A 199 0.70 2.11 -10.68
CA VAL A 199 0.03 0.82 -10.97
C VAL A 199 0.26 -0.23 -9.88
N ARG A 200 1.32 -0.07 -9.07
CA ARG A 200 1.69 -1.02 -8.00
C ARG A 200 1.29 -0.56 -6.60
N ASP A 201 0.89 0.69 -6.42
CA ASP A 201 0.49 1.25 -5.12
C ASP A 201 -0.51 0.34 -4.38
N GLY A 202 -1.56 -0.09 -5.07
CA GLY A 202 -2.57 -0.96 -4.48
C GLY A 202 -2.01 -2.33 -4.06
N CYS A 203 -1.11 -2.91 -4.84
CA CYS A 203 -0.51 -4.21 -4.53
C CYS A 203 0.38 -4.12 -3.28
N VAL A 204 1.24 -3.10 -3.20
CA VAL A 204 2.11 -2.90 -2.03
C VAL A 204 1.31 -2.51 -0.79
N GLY A 205 0.24 -1.71 -0.95
CA GLY A 205 -0.67 -1.39 0.15
C GLY A 205 -1.38 -2.62 0.70
N LEU A 206 -1.91 -3.51 -0.16
CA LEU A 206 -2.53 -4.76 0.32
C LEU A 206 -1.51 -5.71 0.95
N LEU A 207 -0.28 -5.77 0.44
CA LEU A 207 0.80 -6.53 1.06
C LEU A 207 1.10 -6.01 2.46
N GLU A 208 1.26 -4.70 2.64
CA GLU A 208 1.51 -4.08 3.95
C GLU A 208 0.39 -4.46 4.94
N LYS A 209 -0.88 -4.36 4.55
CA LYS A 209 -2.01 -4.79 5.40
C LYS A 209 -1.96 -6.28 5.74
N ARG A 210 -1.59 -7.12 4.78
CA ARG A 210 -1.45 -8.56 5.02
C ARG A 210 -0.34 -8.86 6.02
N LEU A 211 0.79 -8.17 5.95
CA LEU A 211 1.90 -8.32 6.89
C LEU A 211 1.53 -7.78 8.27
N LYS A 212 0.84 -6.64 8.32
CA LYS A 212 0.41 -5.99 9.55
C LYS A 212 -0.61 -6.81 10.33
N TYR A 213 -1.64 -7.34 9.66
CA TYR A 213 -2.73 -8.09 10.31
C TYR A 213 -2.51 -9.62 10.34
N GLY A 214 -1.72 -10.16 9.41
CA GLY A 214 -1.49 -11.61 9.30
C GLY A 214 -0.50 -12.18 10.30
N GLY A 215 0.18 -11.32 11.07
CA GLY A 215 1.11 -11.71 12.12
C GLY A 215 2.38 -12.42 11.60
N PRO A 216 3.12 -13.10 12.49
CA PRO A 216 4.43 -13.70 12.18
C PRO A 216 4.38 -14.70 11.02
N LEU A 217 3.33 -15.53 10.95
CA LEU A 217 3.16 -16.52 9.87
C LEU A 217 3.08 -15.86 8.49
N ALA A 218 2.37 -14.73 8.37
CA ALA A 218 2.27 -14.01 7.09
C ALA A 218 3.62 -13.40 6.69
N ILE A 219 4.39 -12.94 7.69
CA ILE A 219 5.75 -12.39 7.50
C ILE A 219 6.71 -13.49 7.03
N GLU A 220 6.73 -14.64 7.69
CA GLU A 220 7.54 -15.80 7.29
C GLU A 220 7.20 -16.29 5.88
N GLN A 221 5.90 -16.35 5.56
CA GLN A 221 5.44 -16.70 4.23
C GLN A 221 5.94 -15.69 3.19
N ALA A 222 5.88 -14.39 3.47
CA ALA A 222 6.37 -13.36 2.57
C ALA A 222 7.89 -13.44 2.36
N CYS A 223 8.67 -13.64 3.43
CA CYS A 223 10.12 -13.81 3.36
C CYS A 223 10.48 -15.06 2.54
N SER A 224 9.82 -16.19 2.79
CA SER A 224 10.02 -17.44 2.06
C SER A 224 9.65 -17.34 0.57
N ASN A 225 8.71 -16.46 0.22
CA ASN A 225 8.34 -16.16 -1.16
C ASN A 225 9.27 -15.15 -1.85
N GLY A 226 10.31 -14.66 -1.16
CA GLY A 226 11.26 -13.68 -1.68
C GLY A 226 10.67 -12.28 -1.87
N ILE A 227 9.58 -11.95 -1.18
CA ILE A 227 8.94 -10.62 -1.23
C ILE A 227 9.95 -9.49 -0.93
N PRO A 228 10.83 -9.57 0.08
CA PRO A 228 11.73 -8.46 0.41
C PRO A 228 12.62 -8.03 -0.75
N ALA A 229 13.17 -9.00 -1.50
CA ALA A 229 13.99 -8.73 -2.68
C ALA A 229 13.19 -8.01 -3.79
N HIS A 230 11.91 -8.36 -3.98
CA HIS A 230 11.05 -7.69 -4.95
C HIS A 230 10.74 -6.25 -4.51
N LEU A 231 10.53 -6.00 -3.22
CA LEU A 231 10.30 -4.66 -2.67
C LEU A 231 11.55 -3.78 -2.83
N THR A 232 12.73 -4.29 -2.52
CA THR A 232 14.00 -3.56 -2.74
C THR A 232 14.20 -3.26 -4.22
N CYS A 233 13.90 -4.21 -5.12
CA CYS A 233 13.99 -3.99 -6.56
C CYS A 233 13.00 -2.93 -7.07
N LEU A 234 11.79 -2.88 -6.50
CA LEU A 234 10.82 -1.82 -6.81
C LEU A 234 11.30 -0.43 -6.40
N LEU A 235 12.01 -0.32 -5.27
CA LEU A 235 12.60 0.95 -4.85
C LEU A 235 13.83 1.32 -5.71
N ALA A 236 14.61 0.33 -6.14
CA ALA A 236 15.91 0.52 -6.78
C ALA A 236 15.87 1.13 -8.21
N ASN A 237 14.69 1.38 -8.78
CA ASN A 237 14.47 1.88 -10.15
C ASN A 237 15.47 1.29 -11.17
N PRO A 238 15.22 0.07 -11.70
CA PRO A 238 16.18 -0.60 -12.56
C PRO A 238 16.39 0.18 -13.85
N GLN A 239 17.49 0.93 -13.92
CA GLN A 239 17.96 1.49 -15.17
C GLN A 239 18.61 0.36 -15.96
N LYS A 240 18.01 0.01 -17.11
CA LYS A 240 18.71 -0.79 -18.12
C LYS A 240 19.57 0.15 -18.97
N GLU A 241 20.88 -0.06 -18.93
CA GLU A 241 21.79 0.40 -19.97
C GLU A 241 21.64 -0.52 -21.18
N ASP A 242 21.39 0.03 -22.36
CA ASP A 242 21.46 -0.75 -23.59
C ASP A 242 22.93 -1.08 -23.94
N SER A 243 23.13 -2.00 -24.89
CA SER A 243 24.45 -2.38 -25.41
C SER A 243 25.20 -1.24 -26.12
N GLN A 244 24.63 -0.03 -26.18
CA GLN A 244 25.23 1.20 -26.71
C GLN A 244 25.41 2.28 -25.62
N GLY A 245 25.21 1.96 -24.34
CA GLY A 245 25.38 2.89 -23.21
C GLY A 245 24.31 3.98 -23.12
N LYS A 246 23.19 3.84 -23.83
CA LYS A 246 22.05 4.75 -23.74
C LYS A 246 21.08 4.24 -22.66
N VAL A 247 20.86 5.06 -21.64
CA VAL A 247 19.84 4.81 -20.61
C VAL A 247 18.46 4.85 -21.28
N ILE A 248 17.87 3.69 -21.54
CA ILE A 248 16.47 3.60 -21.94
C ILE A 248 15.66 3.69 -20.64
N ALA A 249 15.37 4.91 -20.21
CA ALA A 249 14.43 5.15 -19.10
C ALA A 249 13.03 4.69 -19.54
N LYS A 250 12.71 3.41 -19.36
CA LYS A 250 11.38 2.88 -19.70
C LYS A 250 10.68 2.09 -18.61
N ASP A 251 11.35 1.64 -17.57
CA ASP A 251 10.70 0.84 -16.51
C ASP A 251 10.69 1.59 -15.18
N LEU A 252 9.96 2.72 -15.14
CA LEU A 252 9.62 3.34 -13.86
C LEU A 252 8.87 2.30 -12.99
N PRO A 253 9.12 2.23 -11.67
CA PRO A 253 8.60 1.16 -10.82
C PRO A 253 7.07 1.19 -10.62
N GLY A 254 6.40 2.26 -11.03
CA GLY A 254 4.94 2.38 -10.92
C GLY A 254 4.47 2.59 -9.51
N LEU A 255 5.27 3.32 -8.73
CA LEU A 255 4.97 3.74 -7.37
C LEU A 255 4.75 5.25 -7.34
N SER A 256 3.70 5.69 -6.66
CA SER A 256 3.58 7.05 -6.16
C SER A 256 4.26 7.17 -4.79
N PRO A 257 4.36 8.39 -4.21
CA PRO A 257 4.90 8.56 -2.86
C PRO A 257 4.25 7.68 -1.78
N ILE A 258 2.92 7.53 -1.80
CA ILE A 258 2.23 6.63 -0.86
C ILE A 258 2.60 5.16 -1.11
N GLY A 259 2.80 4.77 -2.38
CA GLY A 259 3.31 3.45 -2.74
C GLY A 259 4.72 3.20 -2.21
N VAL A 260 5.60 4.21 -2.22
CA VAL A 260 6.95 4.13 -1.63
C VAL A 260 6.87 3.91 -0.12
N VAL A 261 6.04 4.67 0.59
CA VAL A 261 5.81 4.53 2.03
C VAL A 261 5.31 3.12 2.38
N TRP A 262 4.30 2.60 1.67
CA TRP A 262 3.82 1.23 1.88
C TRP A 262 4.85 0.16 1.56
N THR A 263 5.72 0.41 0.58
CA THR A 263 6.84 -0.50 0.24
C THR A 263 7.85 -0.56 1.38
N LEU A 264 8.25 0.60 1.93
CA LEU A 264 9.17 0.68 3.07
C LEU A 264 8.57 0.05 4.33
N SER A 265 7.28 0.30 4.60
CA SER A 265 6.57 -0.33 5.72
C SER A 265 6.51 -1.86 5.57
N SER A 266 6.28 -2.37 4.35
CA SER A 266 6.34 -3.81 4.06
C SER A 266 7.74 -4.39 4.28
N ILE A 267 8.80 -3.65 3.91
CA ILE A 267 10.18 -4.03 4.20
C ILE A 267 10.40 -4.12 5.71
N ALA A 268 10.01 -3.08 6.46
CA ALA A 268 10.15 -3.06 7.92
C ALA A 268 9.47 -4.28 8.57
N HIS A 269 8.26 -4.64 8.14
CA HIS A 269 7.59 -5.85 8.61
C HIS A 269 8.37 -7.14 8.28
N CYS A 270 8.96 -7.22 7.09
CA CYS A 270 9.76 -8.38 6.69
C CYS A 270 11.07 -8.53 7.48
N LEU A 271 11.60 -7.45 8.06
CA LEU A 271 12.84 -7.53 8.85
C LEU A 271 12.67 -8.53 10.01
N ALA A 272 11.51 -8.54 10.65
CA ALA A 272 11.19 -9.48 11.73
C ALA A 272 11.24 -10.96 11.32
N GLY A 273 11.02 -11.25 10.03
CA GLY A 273 11.10 -12.60 9.45
C GLY A 273 12.52 -13.02 9.02
N GLY A 274 13.56 -12.27 9.38
CA GLY A 274 14.96 -12.60 9.06
C GLY A 274 15.54 -11.89 7.82
N SER A 275 14.74 -11.10 7.10
CA SER A 275 15.23 -10.38 5.91
C SER A 275 16.21 -9.25 6.21
N PHE A 276 16.41 -8.90 7.48
CA PHE A 276 17.38 -7.90 7.91
C PHE A 276 18.81 -8.21 7.44
N HIS A 277 19.16 -9.49 7.26
CA HIS A 277 20.47 -9.86 6.75
C HIS A 277 20.75 -9.33 5.34
N ASP A 278 19.76 -9.43 4.46
CA ASP A 278 19.92 -9.05 3.06
C ASP A 278 19.68 -7.56 2.82
N ILE A 279 19.00 -6.89 3.74
CA ILE A 279 18.60 -5.48 3.59
C ILE A 279 19.52 -4.55 4.39
N LEU A 280 19.79 -4.86 5.66
CA LEU A 280 20.53 -3.96 6.56
C LEU A 280 22.02 -4.22 6.59
N TYR A 281 22.48 -5.43 6.24
CA TYR A 281 23.92 -5.76 6.20
C TYR A 281 24.52 -5.77 4.79
N ARG A 282 23.84 -5.12 3.83
CA ARG A 282 24.36 -4.92 2.47
C ARG A 282 24.40 -3.43 2.15
N ARG A 283 25.43 -3.00 1.41
CA ARG A 283 25.61 -1.59 1.07
C ARG A 283 24.57 -1.09 0.06
N GLU A 284 24.15 -1.94 -0.88
CA GLU A 284 23.25 -1.53 -1.96
C GLU A 284 21.87 -1.10 -1.45
N PRO A 285 21.18 -1.87 -0.59
CA PRO A 285 19.88 -1.43 -0.06
C PRO A 285 20.01 -0.27 0.93
N LEU A 286 21.08 -0.19 1.72
CA LEU A 286 21.33 0.98 2.60
C LEU A 286 21.53 2.26 1.80
N LYS A 287 22.31 2.21 0.73
CA LYS A 287 22.49 3.34 -0.18
C LYS A 287 21.17 3.76 -0.81
N LEU A 288 20.33 2.80 -1.21
CA LEU A 288 19.01 3.09 -1.74
C LEU A 288 18.11 3.84 -0.74
N LEU A 289 18.12 3.42 0.54
CA LEU A 289 17.39 4.13 1.59
C LEU A 289 17.93 5.55 1.80
N SER A 290 19.26 5.73 1.75
CA SER A 290 19.90 7.04 1.82
C SER A 290 19.53 7.93 0.63
N ASP A 291 19.54 7.37 -0.58
CA ASP A 291 19.19 8.08 -1.81
C ASP A 291 17.74 8.59 -1.75
N LEU A 292 16.80 7.82 -1.17
CA LEU A 292 15.41 8.26 -0.94
C LEU A 292 15.31 9.48 0.00
N MET A 293 16.29 9.67 0.89
CA MET A 293 16.37 10.85 1.77
C MET A 293 17.18 12.01 1.16
N SER A 294 17.69 11.88 -0.07
CA SER A 294 18.43 12.97 -0.71
C SER A 294 17.55 14.22 -0.89
N GLU A 295 18.18 15.39 -0.85
CA GLU A 295 17.49 16.67 -1.00
C GLU A 295 16.66 16.74 -2.30
N THR A 296 17.16 16.13 -3.37
CA THR A 296 16.45 16.04 -4.66
C THR A 296 15.12 15.28 -4.51
N HIS A 297 15.12 14.12 -3.86
CA HIS A 297 13.91 13.33 -3.65
C HIS A 297 12.96 14.03 -2.68
N LEU A 298 13.46 14.61 -1.59
CA LEU A 298 12.64 15.33 -0.63
C LEU A 298 11.99 16.58 -1.24
N ASN A 299 12.71 17.31 -2.09
CA ASN A 299 12.15 18.46 -2.81
C ASN A 299 11.09 18.03 -3.84
N ALA A 300 11.33 16.93 -4.57
CA ALA A 300 10.33 16.38 -5.48
C ALA A 300 9.06 15.95 -4.74
N LEU A 301 9.22 15.31 -3.59
CA LEU A 301 8.14 14.89 -2.70
C LEU A 301 7.36 16.10 -2.15
N LYS A 302 8.07 17.15 -1.74
CA LYS A 302 7.48 18.40 -1.26
C LYS A 302 6.56 19.05 -2.30
N CYS A 303 6.94 18.99 -3.57
CA CYS A 303 6.20 19.56 -4.69
C CYS A 303 5.09 18.64 -5.23
N TRP A 304 4.96 17.42 -4.69
CA TRP A 304 3.96 16.47 -5.14
C TRP A 304 2.55 16.91 -4.72
N THR A 305 1.64 17.01 -5.69
CA THR A 305 0.27 17.51 -5.49
C THR A 305 -0.76 16.42 -5.16
N GLY A 306 -0.35 15.15 -5.20
CA GLY A 306 -1.19 14.02 -4.85
C GLY A 306 -1.09 13.63 -3.37
N TYR A 307 -1.85 12.62 -2.97
CA TYR A 307 -1.70 12.02 -1.65
C TYR A 307 -0.31 11.40 -1.44
N GLY A 308 0.17 11.44 -0.19
CA GLY A 308 1.52 11.03 0.18
C GLY A 308 2.62 12.04 -0.19
N GLY A 309 2.26 13.21 -0.71
CA GLY A 309 3.18 14.31 -1.02
C GLY A 309 3.21 15.42 0.04
N GLY A 310 3.99 16.46 -0.22
CA GLY A 310 4.06 17.64 0.64
C GLY A 310 4.83 17.39 1.94
N SER A 311 4.56 18.23 2.95
CA SER A 311 5.23 18.15 4.25
C SER A 311 4.89 16.87 5.02
N ASP A 312 3.62 16.44 4.97
CA ASP A 312 3.20 15.19 5.60
C ASP A 312 3.82 13.98 4.88
N GLY A 313 3.89 14.00 3.54
CA GLY A 313 4.60 12.98 2.77
C GLY A 313 6.07 12.84 3.13
N ILE A 314 6.79 13.97 3.33
CA ILE A 314 8.18 13.95 3.82
C ILE A 314 8.26 13.29 5.19
N LYS A 315 7.37 13.67 6.11
CA LYS A 315 7.34 13.09 7.45
C LYS A 315 7.09 11.58 7.39
N ASP A 316 6.14 11.13 6.59
CA ASP A 316 5.80 9.71 6.43
C ASP A 316 6.96 8.92 5.81
N LEU A 317 7.63 9.47 4.80
CA LEU A 317 8.81 8.86 4.20
C LEU A 317 9.95 8.71 5.21
N VAL A 318 10.28 9.80 5.92
CA VAL A 318 11.36 9.81 6.93
C VAL A 318 11.05 8.82 8.05
N ASN A 319 9.83 8.82 8.58
CA ASN A 319 9.43 7.86 9.61
C ASN A 319 9.54 6.41 9.11
N SER A 320 9.10 6.14 7.88
CA SER A 320 9.18 4.78 7.30
C SER A 320 10.62 4.30 7.10
N ILE A 321 11.54 5.20 6.74
CA ILE A 321 12.98 4.88 6.63
C ILE A 321 13.58 4.66 8.01
N ILE A 322 13.22 5.50 8.99
CA ILE A 322 13.64 5.32 10.38
C ILE A 322 13.16 3.97 10.92
N ASP A 323 11.93 3.55 10.62
CA ASP A 323 11.41 2.24 11.05
C ASP A 323 12.25 1.06 10.52
N VAL A 324 12.80 1.19 9.31
CA VAL A 324 13.70 0.20 8.71
C VAL A 324 15.09 0.25 9.35
N LEU A 325 15.68 1.44 9.50
CA LEU A 325 17.05 1.60 10.00
C LEU A 325 17.18 1.42 11.52
N ALA A 326 16.15 1.80 12.27
CA ALA A 326 16.13 1.67 13.73
C ALA A 326 15.90 0.23 14.19
N PHE A 327 15.47 -0.66 13.30
CA PHE A 327 15.07 -2.02 13.63
C PHE A 327 16.09 -2.81 14.47
N PRO A 328 17.40 -2.86 14.11
CA PRO A 328 18.39 -3.59 14.91
C PRO A 328 18.52 -3.05 16.34
N PHE A 329 18.50 -1.73 16.48
CA PHE A 329 18.59 -1.06 17.78
C PHE A 329 17.36 -1.38 18.65
N VAL A 330 16.16 -1.30 18.07
CA VAL A 330 14.92 -1.59 18.80
C VAL A 330 14.84 -3.07 19.18
N ALA A 331 15.28 -3.98 18.30
CA ALA A 331 15.28 -5.41 18.58
C ALA A 331 16.17 -5.78 19.79
N VAL A 332 17.37 -5.20 19.88
CA VAL A 332 18.30 -5.45 21.00
C VAL A 332 17.81 -4.79 22.30
N GLN A 333 17.22 -3.59 22.23
CA GLN A 333 16.72 -2.88 23.41
C GLN A 333 15.45 -3.49 24.01
N SER A 334 14.69 -4.27 23.22
CA SER A 334 13.42 -4.86 23.65
C SER A 334 13.57 -6.13 24.50
N VAL A 335 14.82 -6.58 24.77
CA VAL A 335 15.12 -7.79 25.57
C VAL A 335 14.73 -7.61 27.04
N PRO A 336 13.87 -8.49 27.60
CA PRO A 336 13.50 -8.43 29.01
C PRO A 336 14.74 -8.52 29.92
N GLY A 337 15.02 -7.47 30.69
CA GLY A 337 16.13 -7.41 31.65
C GLY A 337 17.31 -6.49 31.26
N SER A 338 17.29 -5.89 30.06
CA SER A 338 18.27 -4.85 29.70
C SER A 338 17.92 -3.51 30.38
N PRO A 339 18.89 -2.73 30.90
CA PRO A 339 18.60 -1.38 31.36
C PRO A 339 18.09 -0.56 30.18
N LEU A 340 16.87 -0.04 30.31
CA LEU A 340 16.25 0.91 29.38
C LEU A 340 17.13 2.16 29.24
N THR A 341 18.16 2.09 28.41
CA THR A 341 18.99 3.23 28.04
C THR A 341 18.24 3.98 26.96
N SER A 342 17.34 4.83 27.44
CA SER A 342 16.59 5.82 26.69
C SER A 342 17.51 6.70 25.85
N ALA A 343 17.59 6.44 24.54
CA ALA A 343 17.81 7.52 23.57
C ALA A 343 16.45 8.17 23.26
N SER A 344 15.83 8.75 24.30
CA SER A 344 14.63 9.58 24.19
C SER A 344 15.09 11.01 23.91
N VAL A 345 14.84 11.51 22.71
CA VAL A 345 14.80 12.96 22.45
C VAL A 345 13.35 13.47 22.52
N SER A 346 12.55 12.92 23.45
CA SER A 346 11.39 13.56 24.11
C SER A 346 10.61 12.50 24.89
N SER A 347 10.57 12.64 26.21
CA SER A 347 9.59 12.01 27.13
C SER A 347 9.55 10.49 27.30
N GLY A 348 10.67 9.76 27.28
CA GLY A 348 10.78 8.44 27.94
C GLY A 348 9.87 7.31 27.42
N TYR A 349 9.15 7.53 26.31
CA TYR A 349 8.52 6.46 25.56
C TYR A 349 9.57 5.83 24.65
N LEU A 350 9.58 4.50 24.55
CA LEU A 350 10.24 3.84 23.43
C LEU A 350 9.67 4.49 22.16
N LEU A 351 10.52 5.14 21.36
CA LEU A 351 10.20 5.31 19.96
C LEU A 351 9.80 3.91 19.49
N ASN A 352 8.65 3.78 18.83
CA ASN A 352 8.31 2.54 18.14
C ASN A 352 7.88 1.33 18.99
N SER A 353 7.08 1.52 20.05
CA SER A 353 6.42 0.42 20.79
C SER A 353 5.48 -0.45 19.93
N GLY A 354 5.12 -0.01 18.72
CA GLY A 354 4.39 -0.79 17.71
C GLY A 354 5.25 -1.37 16.58
N SER A 355 6.57 -1.14 16.61
CA SER A 355 7.47 -1.50 15.52
C SER A 355 7.70 -3.00 15.38
N PRO A 356 8.07 -3.47 14.18
CA PRO A 356 8.45 -4.87 13.95
C PRO A 356 9.59 -5.35 14.86
N GLY A 357 10.54 -4.47 15.22
CA GLY A 357 11.67 -4.80 16.11
C GLY A 357 11.23 -5.12 17.55
N ALA A 358 10.23 -4.40 18.07
CA ALA A 358 9.67 -4.70 19.39
C ALA A 358 8.94 -6.06 19.44
N ARG A 359 8.32 -6.47 18.33
CA ARG A 359 7.61 -7.76 18.22
C ARG A 359 8.57 -8.95 18.13
N MET A 360 9.70 -8.80 17.43
CA MET A 360 10.72 -9.84 17.32
C MET A 360 11.25 -10.34 18.67
N CYS A 361 11.45 -9.43 19.61
CA CYS A 361 12.08 -9.78 20.87
C CYS A 361 11.22 -10.72 21.73
N ALA A 362 9.90 -10.67 21.57
CA ALA A 362 8.98 -11.59 22.23
C ALA A 362 9.02 -13.01 21.63
N GLU A 363 9.45 -13.14 20.37
CA GLU A 363 9.23 -14.34 19.57
C GLU A 363 10.52 -15.11 19.23
N ASN A 364 11.69 -14.45 19.12
CA ASN A 364 12.89 -15.11 18.59
C ASN A 364 14.23 -14.63 19.19
N ALA A 365 14.57 -15.14 20.38
CA ALA A 365 15.77 -14.75 21.14
C ALA A 365 17.09 -15.02 20.41
N ASP A 366 17.15 -16.05 19.55
CA ASP A 366 18.38 -16.39 18.83
C ASP A 366 18.67 -15.42 17.68
N MET A 367 17.64 -14.90 17.00
CA MET A 367 17.82 -13.84 16.01
C MET A 367 18.31 -12.54 16.66
N VAL A 368 17.84 -12.21 17.87
CA VAL A 368 18.30 -11.02 18.60
C VAL A 368 19.79 -11.10 18.94
N LYS A 369 20.29 -12.28 19.36
CA LYS A 369 21.73 -12.50 19.57
C LYS A 369 22.54 -12.30 18.29
N ILE A 370 22.02 -12.76 17.15
CA ILE A 370 22.67 -12.57 15.85
C ILE A 370 22.71 -11.07 15.49
N ILE A 371 21.64 -10.33 15.76
CA ILE A 371 21.62 -8.87 15.56
C ILE A 371 22.66 -8.21 16.45
N GLU A 372 22.66 -8.52 17.75
CA GLU A 372 23.60 -7.96 18.73
C GLU A 372 25.06 -8.20 18.33
N ALA A 373 25.40 -9.42 17.89
CA ALA A 373 26.74 -9.77 17.45
C ALA A 373 27.20 -8.98 16.20
N ASN A 374 26.28 -8.62 15.30
CA ASN A 374 26.58 -7.91 14.06
C ASN A 374 26.38 -6.37 14.18
N MET A 375 26.00 -5.86 15.35
CA MET A 375 25.80 -4.41 15.57
C MET A 375 27.03 -3.56 15.23
N PRO A 376 28.27 -3.93 15.58
CA PRO A 376 29.44 -3.10 15.23
C PRO A 376 29.60 -2.93 13.72
N GLN A 377 29.37 -4.01 12.94
CA GLN A 377 29.41 -3.96 11.49
C GLN A 377 28.30 -3.07 10.94
N TYR A 378 27.09 -3.16 11.50
CA TYR A 378 25.96 -2.30 11.10
C TYR A 378 26.27 -0.82 11.29
N VAL A 379 26.75 -0.45 12.48
CA VAL A 379 27.08 0.93 12.82
C VAL A 379 28.17 1.45 11.90
N GLN A 380 29.18 0.64 11.57
CA GLN A 380 30.19 1.02 10.59
C GLN A 380 29.58 1.31 9.22
N MET A 381 28.68 0.46 8.72
CA MET A 381 28.01 0.67 7.43
C MET A 381 27.07 1.89 7.40
N LEU A 382 26.55 2.34 8.55
CA LEU A 382 25.74 3.55 8.64
C LEU A 382 26.58 4.84 8.69
N LEU A 383 27.84 4.73 9.17
CA LEU A 383 28.77 5.87 9.24
C LEU A 383 29.50 6.13 7.92
N GLU A 384 29.70 5.08 7.13
CA GLU A 384 30.19 5.13 5.74
C GLU A 384 29.11 5.64 4.78
#